data_AF-A0A8T5KH17-F1
#
_entry.id   AF-A0A8T5KH17-F1
#
_cell.length_a   1.000
_cell.length_b   1.000
_cell.length_c   1.000
_cell.angle_alpha   90.00
_cell.angle_beta   90.00
_cell.angle_gamma   90.00
#
_symmetry.space_group_name_H-M   'P 1'
#
loop_
_entity.id
_entity.type
_entity.pdbx_description
1 polymer ?
#
loop_
_entity_poly.entity_id
_entity_poly.type
_entity_poly.pdbx_seq_one_letter_code
_entity_poly.pdbx_strand_id
1 'polypeptide(L)'
;MAELFESDLWIHFEELMSRLRKIVYVLVFSIVIVMSLPADLSKLAQLDFTEYELLVTVLMEYVQDTVLPEGVTLIALNWLDSFYIYVSLSFAISVTVTLPYLAYQIYGFIAPAIYENEKKHIVTFVT
;
A
#
# COMPACT_ATOMS: atom_id res chain seq x y z
N MET A 1 32.74 -21.49 8.66
CA MET A 1 31.37 -21.73 9.18
C MET A 1 30.64 -20.41 9.41
N ALA A 2 31.20 -19.45 10.18
CA ALA A 2 30.60 -18.11 10.36
C ALA A 2 30.54 -17.28 9.06
N GLU A 3 31.60 -17.28 8.25
CA GLU A 3 31.63 -16.54 6.97
C GLU A 3 30.60 -17.02 5.95
N LEU A 4 30.25 -18.32 5.94
CA LEU A 4 29.24 -18.88 5.03
C LEU A 4 27.83 -18.44 5.42
N PHE A 5 27.56 -18.35 6.73
CA PHE A 5 26.30 -17.86 7.24
C PHE A 5 26.14 -16.35 7.00
N GLU A 6 27.20 -15.56 7.19
CA GLU A 6 27.18 -14.14 6.85
C GLU A 6 26.88 -13.93 5.36
N SER A 7 27.55 -14.65 4.46
CA SER A 7 27.29 -14.50 3.01
C SER A 7 25.84 -14.80 2.60
N ASP A 8 25.21 -15.76 3.27
CA ASP A 8 23.82 -16.17 3.01
C ASP A 8 22.81 -15.14 3.55
N LEU A 9 23.05 -14.62 4.77
CA LEU A 9 22.24 -13.56 5.38
C LEU A 9 22.23 -12.27 4.56
N TRP A 10 23.39 -11.88 4.01
CA TRP A 10 23.51 -10.67 3.21
C TRP A 10 22.66 -10.76 1.94
N ILE A 11 22.62 -11.92 1.28
CA ILE A 11 21.81 -12.15 0.08
C ILE A 11 20.31 -12.04 0.40
N HIS A 12 19.85 -12.68 1.49
CA HIS A 12 18.45 -12.57 1.92
C HIS A 12 18.05 -11.15 2.33
N PHE A 13 18.96 -10.42 3.00
CA PHE A 13 18.73 -9.02 3.37
C PHE A 13 18.66 -8.12 2.13
N GLU A 14 19.52 -8.33 1.14
CA GLU A 14 19.47 -7.63 -0.14
C GLU A 14 18.15 -7.89 -0.89
N GLU A 15 17.68 -9.14 -0.86
CA GLU A 15 16.39 -9.49 -1.45
C GLU A 15 15.24 -8.74 -0.74
N LEU A 16 15.20 -8.75 0.60
CA LEU A 16 14.22 -8.02 1.40
C LEU A 16 14.23 -6.54 1.05
N MET A 17 15.41 -5.90 1.08
CA MET A 17 15.57 -4.47 0.81
C MET A 17 15.17 -4.10 -0.61
N SER A 18 15.47 -4.95 -1.59
CA SER A 18 15.06 -4.78 -2.99
C SER A 18 13.53 -4.82 -3.13
N ARG A 19 12.89 -5.79 -2.48
CA ARG A 19 11.43 -5.94 -2.49
C ARG A 19 10.74 -4.79 -1.77
N LEU A 20 11.26 -4.39 -0.60
CA LEU A 20 10.77 -3.26 0.19
C LEU A 20 10.84 -1.96 -0.60
N ARG A 21 11.94 -1.69 -1.30
CA ARG A 21 12.09 -0.48 -2.11
C ARG A 21 11.04 -0.40 -3.22
N LYS A 22 10.74 -1.53 -3.88
CA LYS A 22 9.67 -1.62 -4.90
C LYS A 22 8.30 -1.32 -4.29
N ILE A 23 8.01 -1.90 -3.12
CA ILE A 23 6.77 -1.63 -2.37
C ILE A 23 6.63 -0.14 -2.09
N VAL A 24 7.68 0.49 -1.55
CA VAL A 24 7.66 1.92 -1.23
C VAL A 24 7.40 2.75 -2.48
N TYR A 25 8.07 2.46 -3.61
CA TYR A 25 7.82 3.19 -4.86
C TYR A 25 6.40 3.02 -5.39
N VAL A 26 5.87 1.79 -5.39
CA VAL A 26 4.50 1.52 -5.84
C VAL A 26 3.48 2.22 -4.94
N LEU A 27 3.72 2.21 -3.63
CA LEU A 27 2.84 2.84 -2.65
C LEU A 27 2.86 4.37 -2.77
N VAL A 28 4.03 4.98 -2.87
CA VAL A 28 4.16 6.44 -3.11
C VAL A 28 3.52 6.83 -4.44
N PHE A 29 3.78 6.08 -5.50
CA PHE A 29 3.18 6.33 -6.81
C PHE A 29 1.65 6.21 -6.76
N SER A 30 1.13 5.20 -6.05
CA SER A 30 -0.32 5.04 -5.84
C SER A 30 -0.92 6.18 -5.03
N ILE A 31 -0.23 6.69 -4.00
CA ILE A 31 -0.69 7.87 -3.23
C ILE A 31 -0.79 9.10 -4.11
N VAL A 32 0.25 9.36 -4.91
CA VAL A 32 0.25 10.50 -5.84
C VAL A 32 -0.88 10.36 -6.87
N ILE A 33 -1.11 9.15 -7.39
CA ILE A 33 -2.22 8.87 -8.29
C ILE A 33 -3.56 9.14 -7.61
N VAL A 34 -3.81 8.60 -6.42
CA VAL A 34 -5.08 8.78 -5.69
C VAL A 34 -5.31 10.26 -5.37
N MET A 35 -4.26 10.99 -4.99
CA MET A 35 -4.33 12.44 -4.79
C MET A 35 -4.52 13.23 -6.09
N SER A 36 -4.21 12.65 -7.25
CA SER A 36 -4.36 13.30 -8.56
C SER A 36 -5.60 12.84 -9.32
N LEU A 37 -6.33 11.82 -8.86
CA LEU A 37 -7.43 11.21 -9.61
C LEU A 37 -8.73 11.99 -9.38
N PRO A 38 -9.42 12.45 -10.45
CA PRO A 38 -10.72 13.05 -10.31
C PRO A 38 -11.74 11.97 -9.93
N ALA A 39 -12.68 12.31 -9.05
CA ALA A 39 -13.74 11.40 -8.61
C ALA A 39 -14.57 10.88 -9.79
N ASP A 40 -14.68 11.70 -10.84
CA ASP A 40 -15.47 11.42 -12.03
C ASP A 40 -14.58 10.98 -13.20
N LEU A 41 -14.52 9.67 -13.43
CA LEU A 41 -13.74 9.08 -14.53
C LEU A 41 -14.21 9.54 -15.91
N SER A 42 -15.47 10.00 -16.02
CA SER A 42 -16.07 10.51 -17.24
C SER A 42 -15.44 11.83 -17.70
N LYS A 43 -15.01 12.68 -16.75
CA LYS A 43 -14.33 13.96 -17.02
C LYS A 43 -12.94 13.75 -17.64
N LEU A 44 -12.25 12.66 -17.29
CA LEU A 44 -10.99 12.27 -17.95
C LEU A 44 -11.18 11.92 -19.42
N ALA A 45 -12.30 11.29 -19.77
CA ALA A 45 -12.61 10.91 -21.15
C ALA A 45 -12.99 12.12 -22.02
N GLN A 46 -13.55 13.18 -21.41
CA GLN A 46 -13.99 14.39 -22.11
C GLN A 46 -12.95 15.53 -22.08
N LEU A 47 -11.81 15.35 -21.40
CA LEU A 47 -10.75 16.36 -21.26
C LEU A 47 -11.25 17.71 -20.71
N ASP A 48 -12.25 17.70 -19.84
CA ASP A 48 -12.75 18.89 -19.15
C ASP A 48 -12.12 18.98 -17.76
N PHE A 49 -11.22 19.95 -17.57
CA PHE A 49 -10.43 20.17 -16.35
C PHE A 49 -10.95 21.32 -15.49
N THR A 50 -12.13 21.85 -15.79
CA THR A 50 -12.59 23.14 -15.23
C THR A 50 -13.08 23.02 -13.78
N GLU A 51 -13.57 21.84 -13.36
CA GLU A 51 -13.97 21.53 -11.98
C GLU A 51 -13.45 20.14 -11.55
N TYR A 52 -12.24 20.14 -10.98
CA TYR A 52 -11.51 18.94 -10.54
C TYR A 52 -11.90 18.56 -9.10
N GLU A 53 -12.98 17.79 -8.96
CA GLU A 53 -13.34 17.20 -7.67
C GLU A 53 -12.48 15.98 -7.40
N LEU A 54 -11.64 16.07 -6.38
CA LEU A 54 -10.74 15.00 -5.98
C LEU A 54 -11.54 13.81 -5.44
N LEU A 55 -11.13 12.59 -5.82
CA LEU A 55 -11.72 11.36 -5.29
C LEU A 55 -11.67 11.30 -3.75
N VAL A 56 -10.64 11.90 -3.15
CA VAL A 56 -10.47 12.01 -1.69
C VAL A 56 -11.57 12.86 -1.05
N THR A 57 -12.04 13.92 -1.72
CA THR A 57 -13.09 14.81 -1.19
C THR A 57 -14.44 14.09 -1.14
N VAL A 58 -14.80 13.36 -2.20
CA VAL A 58 -16.04 12.55 -2.23
C VAL A 58 -16.02 11.46 -1.16
N LEU A 59 -14.87 10.81 -0.99
CA LEU A 59 -14.72 9.78 0.04
C LEU A 59 -14.74 10.36 1.46
N MET A 60 -14.24 11.58 1.67
CA MET A 60 -14.41 12.26 2.95
C MET A 60 -15.88 12.49 3.27
N GLU A 61 -16.65 13.00 2.30
CA GLU A 61 -18.08 13.24 2.48
C GLU A 61 -18.82 11.94 2.83
N TYR A 62 -18.51 10.85 2.11
CA TYR A 62 -19.07 9.53 2.40
C TYR A 62 -18.70 8.99 3.79
N VAL A 63 -17.43 9.14 4.20
CA VAL A 63 -16.97 8.72 5.53
C VAL A 63 -17.62 9.55 6.63
N GLN A 64 -17.81 10.85 6.41
CA GLN A 64 -18.49 11.72 7.38
C GLN A 64 -19.94 11.28 7.59
N ASP A 65 -20.69 11.05 6.50
CA ASP A 65 -22.10 10.63 6.57
C ASP A 65 -22.28 9.24 7.21
N THR A 66 -21.33 8.33 6.97
CA THR A 66 -21.42 6.95 7.48
C THR A 66 -20.91 6.80 8.92
N VAL A 67 -19.90 7.57 9.32
CA VAL A 67 -19.18 7.38 10.60
C VAL A 67 -19.65 8.35 11.68
N LEU A 68 -20.14 9.55 11.34
CA LEU A 68 -20.64 10.49 12.35
C LEU A 68 -22.07 10.14 12.75
N PRO A 69 -22.37 10.01 14.06
CA PRO A 69 -23.74 9.94 14.55
C PRO A 69 -24.49 11.24 14.22
N GLU A 70 -25.80 11.13 13.99
CA GLU A 70 -26.66 12.30 13.78
C GLU A 70 -26.48 13.35 14.88
N GLY A 71 -26.13 14.57 14.49
CA GLY A 71 -25.94 15.71 15.40
C GLY A 71 -24.52 15.89 15.97
N VAL A 72 -23.55 15.04 15.62
CA VAL A 72 -22.13 15.25 15.96
C VAL A 72 -21.43 15.96 14.81
N THR A 73 -20.68 17.03 15.10
CA THR A 73 -19.90 17.77 14.09
C THR A 73 -18.40 17.47 14.25
N LEU A 74 -17.71 17.31 13.11
CA LEU A 74 -16.26 17.21 13.08
C LEU A 74 -15.64 18.57 13.35
N ILE A 75 -14.92 18.69 14.47
CA ILE A 75 -14.21 19.92 14.85
C ILE A 75 -12.71 19.66 14.68
N ALA A 76 -12.07 20.38 13.77
CA ALA A 76 -10.61 20.44 13.68
C ALA A 76 -10.08 21.26 14.88
N LEU A 77 -9.40 20.60 15.81
CA LEU A 77 -8.79 21.22 16.98
C LEU A 77 -7.52 21.98 16.58
N ASN A 78 -6.81 21.48 15.57
CA ASN A 78 -5.61 22.08 15.00
C ASN A 78 -5.77 22.34 13.50
N TRP A 79 -5.04 23.33 13.01
CA TRP A 79 -4.90 23.63 11.59
C TRP A 79 -4.34 22.46 10.75
N LEU A 80 -3.60 21.54 11.37
CA LEU A 80 -3.07 20.34 10.70
C LEU A 80 -4.09 19.21 10.59
N ASP A 81 -5.20 19.25 11.33
CA ASP A 81 -6.15 18.14 11.39
C ASP A 81 -6.77 17.89 10.01
N SER A 82 -7.17 18.96 9.30
CA SER A 82 -7.70 18.84 7.94
C SER A 82 -6.69 18.17 7.01
N PHE A 83 -5.44 18.61 7.02
CA PHE A 83 -4.37 18.01 6.20
C PHE A 83 -4.12 16.54 6.56
N TYR A 84 -4.11 16.22 7.85
CA TYR A 84 -3.91 14.86 8.33
C TYR A 84 -5.03 13.91 7.87
N ILE A 85 -6.28 14.34 7.92
CA ILE A 85 -7.42 13.55 7.42
C ILE A 85 -7.26 13.32 5.91
N TYR A 86 -6.87 14.35 5.12
CA TYR A 86 -6.62 14.17 3.68
C TYR A 86 -5.54 13.13 3.40
N VAL A 87 -4.38 13.25 4.04
CA VAL A 87 -3.24 12.33 3.81
C VAL A 87 -3.56 10.92 4.29
N SER A 88 -4.15 10.76 5.47
CA SER A 88 -4.48 9.46 6.04
C SER A 88 -5.53 8.72 5.22
N LEU A 89 -6.54 9.44 4.70
CA LEU A 89 -7.55 8.85 3.83
C LEU A 89 -6.95 8.41 2.49
N SER A 90 -6.15 9.27 1.84
CA SER A 90 -5.43 8.89 0.61
C SER A 90 -4.54 7.68 0.84
N PHE A 91 -3.80 7.65 1.95
CA PHE A 91 -2.96 6.52 2.31
C PHE A 91 -3.76 5.22 2.46
N ALA A 92 -4.89 5.24 3.18
CA ALA A 92 -5.74 4.07 3.36
C ALA A 92 -6.28 3.52 2.02
N ILE A 93 -6.70 4.41 1.12
CA ILE A 93 -7.17 4.03 -0.22
C ILE A 93 -6.03 3.44 -1.04
N SER A 94 -4.86 4.09 -1.07
CA SER A 94 -3.69 3.61 -1.81
C SER A 94 -3.21 2.25 -1.32
N VAL A 95 -3.20 2.01 -0.01
CA VAL A 95 -2.90 0.70 0.57
C VAL A 95 -3.93 -0.33 0.12
N THR A 96 -5.22 0.00 0.12
CA THR A 96 -6.28 -0.90 -0.33
C THR A 96 -6.12 -1.28 -1.80
N VAL A 97 -5.82 -0.31 -2.67
CA VAL A 97 -5.59 -0.54 -4.10
C VAL A 97 -4.30 -1.34 -4.36
N THR A 98 -3.25 -1.10 -3.59
CA THR A 98 -1.95 -1.79 -3.74
C THR A 98 -1.88 -3.13 -2.99
N LEU A 99 -2.86 -3.45 -2.16
CA LEU A 99 -2.95 -4.66 -1.34
C LEU A 99 -2.63 -5.97 -2.10
N PRO A 100 -3.20 -6.25 -3.30
CA PRO A 100 -2.88 -7.48 -4.03
C PRO A 100 -1.39 -7.56 -4.42
N TYR A 101 -0.78 -6.43 -4.77
CA TYR A 101 0.64 -6.36 -5.11
C TYR A 101 1.52 -6.56 -3.86
N LEU A 102 1.15 -5.92 -2.74
CA LEU A 102 1.85 -6.10 -1.46
C LEU A 102 1.84 -7.56 -1.02
N ALA A 103 0.68 -8.21 -1.10
CA ALA A 103 0.53 -9.62 -0.75
C ALA A 103 1.41 -10.52 -1.63
N TYR A 104 1.45 -10.28 -2.94
CA TYR A 104 2.34 -11.01 -3.86
C TYR A 104 3.82 -10.82 -3.50
N GLN A 105 4.22 -9.58 -3.20
CA GLN A 105 5.60 -9.26 -2.89
C GLN A 105 6.07 -9.87 -1.56
N ILE A 106 5.20 -9.89 -0.55
CA ILE A 106 5.40 -10.53 0.75
C ILE A 106 5.47 -12.04 0.59
N TYR A 107 4.52 -12.65 -0.12
CA TYR A 107 4.52 -14.09 -0.40
C TYR A 107 5.80 -14.51 -1.10
N GLY A 108 6.24 -13.76 -2.12
CA GLY A 108 7.46 -14.07 -2.84
C GLY A 108 8.74 -13.96 -2.01
N PHE A 109 8.72 -13.22 -0.88
CA PHE A 109 9.84 -13.18 0.08
C PHE A 109 9.79 -14.37 1.05
N ILE A 110 8.60 -14.78 1.48
CA ILE A 110 8.41 -15.88 2.45
C ILE A 110 8.59 -17.26 1.78
N ALA A 111 8.12 -17.42 0.54
CA ALA A 111 8.16 -18.67 -0.21
C ALA A 111 9.54 -19.36 -0.22
N PRO A 112 10.67 -18.70 -0.56
CA PRO A 112 11.98 -19.35 -0.55
C PRO A 112 12.33 -19.95 0.83
N ALA A 113 12.07 -19.24 1.93
CA ALA A 113 12.38 -19.71 3.28
C ALA A 113 11.52 -20.92 3.73
N ILE A 114 10.29 -21.04 3.25
CA ILE A 114 9.40 -22.17 3.61
C ILE A 114 9.72 -23.41 2.76
N TYR A 115 9.90 -23.27 1.43
CA TYR A 115 10.09 -24.42 0.54
C TYR A 115 11.50 -25.03 0.57
N GLU A 116 12.52 -24.28 0.98
CA GLU A 116 13.88 -24.83 1.17
C GLU A 116 13.92 -25.89 2.27
N ASN A 117 13.15 -25.67 3.35
CA ASN A 117 13.08 -26.59 4.48
C ASN A 117 12.30 -27.88 4.13
N GLU A 118 11.30 -27.81 3.25
CA GLU A 118 10.55 -29.00 2.81
C GLU A 118 11.34 -29.84 1.80
N LYS A 119 12.04 -29.21 0.85
CA LYS A 119 12.84 -29.95 -0.16
C LYS A 119 13.90 -30.83 0.47
N LYS A 120 14.57 -30.37 1.53
CA LYS A 120 15.64 -31.11 2.21
C LYS A 120 15.17 -32.42 2.85
N HIS A 121 13.91 -32.49 3.29
CA HIS A 121 13.35 -33.71 3.88
C HIS A 121 12.91 -34.72 2.81
N ILE A 122 12.40 -34.26 1.66
CA ILE A 122 11.89 -35.15 0.60
C ILE A 122 13.03 -35.94 -0.08
N VAL A 123 14.21 -35.34 -0.27
CA VAL A 123 15.34 -36.06 -0.90
C VAL A 123 15.84 -37.22 -0.03
N THR A 124 15.74 -37.10 1.30
CA THR A 124 16.13 -38.15 2.25
C THR A 124 15.19 -39.35 2.25
N PHE A 125 13.95 -39.22 1.77
CA PHE A 125 12.99 -40.35 1.71
C PHE A 125 13.01 -41.13 0.39
N VAL A 126 13.71 -40.66 -0.65
CA VAL A 126 13.70 -41.26 -2.00
C VAL A 126 15.05 -41.88 -2.40
N THR A 127 16.09 -41.79 -1.56
CA THR A 127 17.38 -42.49 -1.75
C THR A 127 17.58 -43.51 -0.63
#